data_AF-A0A850X450-F1
#
_entry.id   AF-A0A850X450-F1
#
_cell.length_a   1.000
_cell.length_b   1.000
_cell.length_c   1.000
_cell.angle_alpha   90.00
_cell.angle_beta   90.00
_cell.angle_gamma   90.00
#
_symmetry.space_group_name_H-M   'P 1'
#
loop_
_entity.id
_entity.type
_entity.pdbx_description
1 polymer ?
#
loop_
_entity_poly.entity_id
_entity_poly.type
_entity_poly.pdbx_seq_one_letter_code
_entity_poly.pdbx_strand_id
1 'polypeptide(L)'
;LSSVPAERARGRRAALSFATIAVVLGLPLWWKTTETYRAALPYADIDELGRLPFQLAVPVTVIFTPGSVPEDLPKPLPFRDVQEMEMPVNLRTSITSRYEMFYRSTTAREEAALAAATAREADAVLHPLQDASLGSLAVYVVPEASSLLPQGVSVYVGKHRGALLRAGGSLAALRTRLQQLTQVMSFTASSVTTTLSDRVPDGRLGPDAGRHLKSSLGYEITFSLLNPDPKSHAVEWDIEDAVNRYVQPILDKLSLLANFSVDSQILYYAVLGVTPRFDKGSSSFLLSAHSLPHVINPVEARLGELRAPSLP
;
A
#
# COMPACT_ATOMS: atom_id res chain seq x y z
N LEU A 1 12.35 87.80 29.31
CA LEU A 1 11.51 87.03 28.36
C LEU A 1 12.31 86.32 27.24
N SER A 2 13.63 86.16 27.34
CA SER A 2 14.48 85.61 26.26
C SER A 2 14.87 84.12 26.38
N SER A 3 14.38 83.37 27.37
CA SER A 3 14.75 81.94 27.58
C SER A 3 13.92 80.93 26.77
N VAL A 4 12.72 81.32 26.33
CA VAL A 4 11.74 80.41 25.68
C VAL A 4 12.22 79.72 24.38
N PRO A 5 12.93 80.39 23.44
CA PRO A 5 13.33 79.74 22.19
C PRO A 5 14.48 78.73 22.38
N ALA A 6 15.40 79.01 23.32
CA ALA A 6 16.52 78.12 23.61
C ALA A 6 16.08 76.82 24.28
N GLU A 7 15.05 76.89 25.14
CA GLU A 7 14.48 75.74 25.83
C GLU A 7 13.68 74.84 24.87
N ARG A 8 12.90 75.43 23.96
CA ARG A 8 12.25 74.68 22.86
C ARG A 8 13.26 73.99 21.93
N ALA A 9 14.37 74.65 21.63
CA ALA A 9 15.44 74.06 20.81
C ALA A 9 16.15 72.88 21.52
N ARG A 10 16.34 72.95 22.85
CA ARG A 10 16.87 71.85 23.66
C ARG A 10 15.89 70.67 23.71
N GLY A 11 14.60 70.93 23.92
CA GLY A 11 13.55 69.91 23.88
C GLY A 11 13.48 69.20 22.53
N ARG A 12 13.58 69.94 21.42
CA ARG A 12 13.61 69.35 20.06
C ARG A 12 14.83 68.46 19.82
N ARG A 13 16.01 68.85 20.32
CA ARG A 13 17.25 68.04 20.24
C ARG A 13 17.16 66.79 21.12
N ALA A 14 16.58 66.90 22.31
CA ALA A 14 16.36 65.75 23.19
C ALA A 14 15.36 64.75 22.57
N ALA A 15 14.24 65.24 22.03
CA ALA A 15 13.27 64.42 21.32
C ALA A 15 13.89 63.72 20.10
N LEU A 16 14.72 64.42 19.32
CA LEU A 16 15.48 63.84 18.22
C LEU A 16 16.45 62.76 18.73
N SER A 17 17.19 62.99 19.82
CA SER A 17 18.09 61.96 20.36
C SER A 17 17.36 60.70 20.84
N PHE A 18 16.22 60.85 21.51
CA PHE A 18 15.41 59.70 21.92
C PHE A 18 14.82 58.96 20.73
N ALA A 19 14.32 59.68 19.72
CA ALA A 19 13.84 59.07 18.48
C ALA A 19 14.96 58.32 17.74
N THR A 20 16.16 58.90 17.64
CA THR A 20 17.32 58.24 17.02
C THR A 20 17.71 56.98 17.79
N ILE A 21 17.76 57.02 19.12
CA ILE A 21 18.05 55.83 19.94
C ILE A 21 16.98 54.76 19.76
N ALA A 22 15.70 55.13 19.78
CA ALA A 22 14.59 54.20 19.58
C ALA A 22 14.63 53.55 18.18
N VAL A 23 15.03 54.28 17.14
CA VAL A 23 15.19 53.74 15.79
C VAL A 23 16.42 52.84 15.70
N VAL A 24 17.58 53.30 16.18
CA VAL A 24 18.86 52.58 16.06
C VAL A 24 18.92 51.33 16.93
N LEU A 25 18.31 51.33 18.12
CA LEU A 25 18.30 50.16 19.01
C LEU A 25 16.97 49.41 18.97
N GLY A 26 15.85 50.12 18.88
CA GLY A 26 14.53 49.52 18.92
C GLY A 26 14.19 48.74 17.64
N LEU A 27 14.54 49.24 16.45
CA LEU A 27 14.26 48.50 15.21
C LEU A 27 15.07 47.18 15.12
N PRO A 28 16.40 47.14 15.37
CA PRO A 28 17.13 45.88 15.33
C PRO A 28 16.69 44.90 16.41
N LEU A 29 16.38 45.39 17.62
CA LEU A 29 15.90 44.56 18.72
C LEU A 29 14.51 43.99 18.42
N TRP A 30 13.58 44.84 17.94
CA TRP A 30 12.24 44.40 17.53
C TRP A 30 12.32 43.40 16.39
N TRP A 31 13.18 43.63 15.39
CA TRP A 31 13.41 42.67 14.31
C TRP A 31 13.95 41.34 14.86
N LYS A 32 14.90 41.39 15.80
CA LYS A 32 15.49 40.17 16.38
C LYS A 32 14.53 39.39 17.28
N THR A 33 13.62 40.07 17.98
CA THR A 33 12.64 39.42 18.87
C THR A 33 11.38 38.98 18.15
N THR A 34 11.06 39.58 16.99
CA THR A 34 9.94 39.17 16.13
C THR A 34 10.37 38.25 14.99
N GLU A 35 11.67 38.04 14.80
CA GLU A 35 12.20 37.02 13.88
C GLU A 35 11.72 35.65 14.37
N THR A 36 10.67 35.16 13.74
CA THR A 36 10.20 33.79 13.93
C THR A 36 11.35 32.86 13.58
N TYR A 37 11.81 32.07 14.55
CA TYR A 37 12.81 31.03 14.30
C TYR A 37 12.29 30.12 13.17
N ARG A 38 12.99 30.14 12.04
CA ARG A 38 12.78 29.22 10.92
C ARG A 38 13.97 28.29 10.91
N ALA A 39 13.78 27.06 11.40
CA ALA A 39 14.78 26.03 11.19
C ALA A 39 15.07 25.94 9.69
N ALA A 40 16.35 25.95 9.31
CA ALA A 40 16.72 25.64 7.94
C ALA A 40 16.26 24.20 7.67
N LEU A 41 15.32 24.03 6.75
CA LEU A 41 14.92 22.70 6.31
C LEU A 41 16.10 22.07 5.56
N PRO A 42 16.49 20.82 5.86
CA PRO A 42 17.58 20.15 5.15
C PRO A 42 17.09 19.72 3.75
N TYR A 43 17.01 20.67 2.82
CA TYR A 43 16.52 20.42 1.46
C TYR A 43 17.39 19.43 0.69
N ALA A 44 18.70 19.39 0.97
CA ALA A 44 19.60 18.40 0.38
C ALA A 44 19.22 16.98 0.82
N ASP A 45 19.08 16.75 2.13
CA ASP A 45 18.66 15.46 2.69
C ASP A 45 17.26 15.07 2.17
N ILE A 46 16.34 16.02 2.03
CA ILE A 46 15.00 15.78 1.46
C ILE A 46 15.08 15.38 -0.02
N ASP A 47 15.96 15.99 -0.82
CA ASP A 47 16.19 15.60 -2.22
C ASP A 47 16.85 14.21 -2.31
N GLU A 48 17.72 13.87 -1.37
CA GLU A 48 18.31 12.53 -1.24
C GLU A 48 17.27 11.45 -0.88
N LEU A 49 16.27 11.77 -0.05
CA LEU A 49 15.15 10.86 0.23
C LEU A 49 14.39 10.48 -1.05
N GLY A 50 14.31 11.39 -2.02
CA GLY A 50 13.74 11.13 -3.34
C GLY A 50 14.56 10.18 -4.21
N ARG A 51 15.78 9.81 -3.79
CA ARG A 51 16.67 8.87 -4.47
C ARG A 51 16.90 7.58 -3.68
N LEU A 52 16.18 7.39 -2.57
CA LEU A 52 16.37 6.20 -1.74
C LEU A 52 16.11 4.93 -2.57
N PRO A 53 17.10 4.01 -2.63
CA PRO A 53 16.95 2.76 -3.36
C PRO A 53 15.96 1.89 -2.60
N PHE A 54 14.73 1.81 -3.10
CA PHE A 54 13.76 0.87 -2.56
C PHE A 54 14.12 -0.52 -3.08
N GLN A 55 14.62 -1.36 -2.17
CA GLN A 55 15.03 -2.73 -2.47
C GLN A 55 13.94 -3.72 -2.02
N LEU A 56 13.43 -4.50 -2.96
CA LEU A 56 12.44 -5.54 -2.69
C LEU A 56 13.12 -6.91 -2.73
N ALA A 57 13.31 -7.53 -1.56
CA ALA A 57 13.87 -8.88 -1.48
C ALA A 57 12.78 -9.94 -1.67
N VAL A 58 12.95 -10.83 -2.65
CA VAL A 58 12.01 -11.93 -2.93
C VAL A 58 12.77 -13.25 -2.83
N PRO A 59 12.57 -14.03 -1.75
CA PRO A 59 13.18 -15.35 -1.64
C PRO A 59 12.46 -16.34 -2.57
N VAL A 60 13.21 -17.02 -3.43
CA VAL A 60 12.66 -17.99 -4.39
C VAL A 60 13.37 -19.32 -4.21
N THR A 61 12.62 -20.36 -3.85
CA THR A 61 13.15 -21.71 -3.70
C THR A 61 12.79 -22.54 -4.93
N VAL A 62 13.80 -23.00 -5.68
CA VAL A 62 13.64 -23.86 -6.84
C VAL A 62 14.00 -25.29 -6.45
N ILE A 63 13.05 -26.21 -6.64
CA ILE A 63 13.10 -27.56 -6.11
C ILE A 63 13.05 -28.53 -7.28
N PHE A 64 14.11 -29.29 -7.49
CA PHE A 64 14.20 -30.27 -8.57
C PHE A 64 13.78 -31.67 -8.09
N THR A 65 12.81 -32.26 -8.80
CA THR A 65 12.46 -33.68 -8.69
C THR A 65 13.52 -34.59 -9.33
N PRO A 66 13.59 -35.87 -8.96
CA PRO A 66 14.46 -36.84 -9.64
C PRO A 66 14.18 -36.87 -11.15
N GLY A 67 15.22 -36.73 -11.97
CA GLY A 67 15.09 -36.70 -13.44
C GLY A 67 14.67 -35.36 -14.04
N SER A 68 14.53 -34.29 -13.23
CA SER A 68 14.26 -32.92 -13.72
C SER A 68 15.47 -31.99 -13.65
N VAL A 69 16.59 -32.46 -13.09
CA VAL A 69 17.82 -31.68 -12.94
C VAL A 69 18.49 -31.53 -14.32
N PRO A 70 18.73 -30.30 -14.81
CA PRO A 70 19.48 -30.09 -16.05
C PRO A 70 20.92 -30.60 -15.94
N GLU A 71 21.43 -31.24 -16.99
CA GLU A 71 22.82 -31.74 -17.03
C GLU A 71 23.86 -30.60 -16.99
N ASP A 72 23.50 -29.44 -17.54
CA ASP A 72 24.37 -28.25 -17.63
C ASP A 72 24.39 -27.39 -16.34
N LEU A 73 24.18 -27.98 -15.16
CA LEU A 73 24.14 -27.22 -13.91
C LEU A 73 25.51 -26.58 -13.58
N PRO A 74 25.58 -25.28 -13.27
CA PRO A 74 26.85 -24.59 -13.03
C PRO A 74 27.54 -25.02 -11.73
N LYS A 75 26.77 -25.53 -10.75
CA LYS A 75 27.22 -25.94 -9.42
C LYS A 75 26.40 -27.13 -8.94
N PRO A 76 26.95 -28.04 -8.12
CA PRO A 76 26.16 -29.10 -7.51
C PRO A 76 25.08 -28.53 -6.58
N LEU A 77 23.94 -29.22 -6.51
CA LEU A 77 22.85 -28.88 -5.58
C LEU A 77 23.23 -29.27 -4.15
N PRO A 78 22.86 -28.49 -3.11
CA PRO A 78 22.16 -27.22 -3.17
C PRO A 78 23.11 -26.02 -3.39
N PHE A 79 22.64 -24.98 -4.09
CA PHE A 79 23.38 -23.73 -4.23
C PHE A 79 22.46 -22.50 -4.18
N ARG A 80 23.05 -21.34 -3.91
CA ARG A 80 22.38 -20.04 -3.90
C ARG A 80 22.84 -19.20 -5.08
N ASP A 81 21.92 -18.43 -5.63
CA ASP A 81 22.15 -17.44 -6.67
C ASP A 81 21.34 -16.19 -6.35
N VAL A 82 21.82 -15.02 -6.76
CA VAL A 82 21.13 -13.75 -6.53
C VAL A 82 20.96 -13.06 -7.87
N GLN A 83 19.72 -12.70 -8.18
CA GLN A 83 19.41 -11.93 -9.38
C GLN A 83 18.82 -10.60 -8.97
N GLU A 84 19.40 -9.51 -9.47
CA GLU A 84 18.88 -8.17 -9.27
C GLU A 84 18.26 -7.68 -10.57
N MET A 85 17.09 -7.07 -10.45
CA MET A 85 16.38 -6.48 -11.58
C MET A 85 15.89 -5.09 -11.17
N GLU A 86 16.39 -4.09 -11.90
CA GLU A 86 15.99 -2.71 -11.71
C GLU A 86 14.72 -2.41 -12.52
N MET A 87 13.74 -1.81 -11.85
CA MET A 87 12.46 -1.40 -12.43
C MET A 87 12.33 0.12 -12.29
N PRO A 88 12.36 0.90 -13.38
CA PRO A 88 12.15 2.34 -13.30
C PRO A 88 10.69 2.63 -12.95
N VAL A 89 10.46 3.42 -11.90
CA VAL A 89 9.12 3.87 -11.47
C VAL A 89 8.80 5.22 -12.10
N ASN A 90 9.76 6.15 -12.12
CA ASN A 90 9.69 7.42 -12.83
C ASN A 90 11.10 7.84 -13.32
N LEU A 91 11.26 9.08 -13.78
CA LEU A 91 12.55 9.59 -14.29
C LEU A 91 13.65 9.71 -13.22
N ARG A 92 13.30 9.65 -11.93
CA ARG A 92 14.19 9.86 -10.78
C ARG A 92 14.26 8.65 -9.83
N THR A 93 13.26 7.78 -9.82
CA THR A 93 13.14 6.66 -8.88
C THR A 93 13.11 5.34 -9.63
N SER A 94 13.97 4.42 -9.20
CA SER A 94 13.98 3.03 -9.59
C SER A 94 13.85 2.13 -8.37
N ILE A 95 13.28 0.95 -8.58
CA ILE A 95 13.11 -0.08 -7.57
C ILE A 95 13.97 -1.27 -7.98
N THR A 96 14.84 -1.69 -7.08
CA THR A 96 15.68 -2.87 -7.31
C THR A 96 15.01 -4.07 -6.66
N SER A 97 14.48 -4.98 -7.48
CA SER A 97 14.00 -6.27 -7.02
C SER A 97 15.17 -7.25 -6.94
N ARG A 98 15.47 -7.74 -5.73
CA ARG A 98 16.52 -8.71 -5.45
C ARG A 98 15.89 -10.09 -5.22
N TYR A 99 16.04 -10.98 -6.19
CA TYR A 99 15.58 -12.36 -6.14
C TYR A 99 16.66 -13.26 -5.56
N GLU A 100 16.44 -13.78 -4.37
CA GLU A 100 17.36 -14.69 -3.70
C GLU A 100 16.96 -16.13 -4.03
N MET A 101 17.61 -16.71 -5.03
CA MET A 101 17.30 -18.02 -5.57
C MET A 101 18.03 -19.10 -4.76
N PHE A 102 17.28 -20.06 -4.23
CA PHE A 102 17.81 -21.24 -3.55
C PHE A 102 17.44 -22.50 -4.32
N TYR A 103 18.43 -23.15 -4.91
CA TYR A 103 18.25 -24.37 -5.69
C TYR A 103 18.53 -25.59 -4.83
N ARG A 104 17.58 -26.52 -4.74
CA ARG A 104 17.72 -27.78 -3.98
C ARG A 104 16.99 -28.95 -4.65
N SER A 105 17.26 -30.16 -4.19
CA SER A 105 16.46 -31.34 -4.54
C SER A 105 15.20 -31.46 -3.68
N THR A 106 14.23 -32.26 -4.16
CA THR A 106 13.03 -32.62 -3.41
C THR A 106 13.35 -33.43 -2.16
N THR A 107 12.55 -33.22 -1.10
CA THR A 107 12.48 -34.12 0.05
C THR A 107 11.48 -35.25 -0.21
N ALA A 108 11.56 -36.36 0.55
CA ALA A 108 10.66 -37.50 0.39
C ALA A 108 9.16 -37.14 0.55
N ARG A 109 8.84 -36.15 1.39
CA ARG A 109 7.47 -35.66 1.58
C ARG A 109 6.96 -34.88 0.37
N GLU A 110 7.82 -34.05 -0.21
CA GLU A 110 7.48 -33.28 -1.42
C GLU A 110 7.36 -34.20 -2.64
N GLU A 111 8.20 -35.23 -2.73
CA GLU A 111 8.11 -36.23 -3.78
C GLU A 111 6.80 -37.02 -3.70
N ALA A 112 6.37 -37.41 -2.50
CA ALA A 112 5.05 -38.01 -2.28
C ALA A 112 3.90 -37.07 -2.68
N ALA A 113 4.02 -35.77 -2.41
CA ALA A 113 3.04 -34.77 -2.82
C ALA A 113 2.99 -34.58 -4.35
N LEU A 114 4.14 -34.68 -5.01
CA LEU A 114 4.27 -34.60 -6.47
C LEU A 114 3.88 -35.90 -7.18
N ALA A 115 3.61 -36.98 -6.45
CA ALA A 115 3.01 -38.20 -6.97
C ALA A 115 1.46 -38.14 -7.04
N ALA A 116 0.85 -36.99 -6.70
CA ALA A 116 -0.60 -36.80 -6.78
C ALA A 116 -1.14 -36.92 -8.22
N ALA A 117 -2.46 -37.14 -8.34
CA ALA A 117 -3.11 -37.28 -9.65
C ALA A 117 -3.22 -35.95 -10.39
N THR A 118 -3.31 -34.83 -9.66
CA THR A 118 -3.50 -33.50 -10.25
C THR A 118 -2.57 -32.45 -9.63
N ALA A 119 -2.20 -31.44 -10.43
CA ALA A 119 -1.45 -30.27 -9.97
C ALA A 119 -2.12 -29.53 -8.80
N ARG A 120 -3.45 -29.53 -8.74
CA ARG A 120 -4.23 -28.88 -7.67
C ARG A 120 -4.10 -29.62 -6.33
N GLU A 121 -4.15 -30.95 -6.36
CA GLU A 121 -3.95 -31.76 -5.16
C GLU A 121 -2.51 -31.66 -4.67
N ALA A 122 -1.54 -31.71 -5.59
CA ALA A 122 -0.14 -31.48 -5.27
C ALA A 122 0.08 -30.13 -4.58
N ASP A 123 -0.47 -29.03 -5.12
CA ASP A 123 -0.36 -27.69 -4.53
C ASP A 123 -0.91 -27.62 -3.09
N ALA A 124 -2.05 -28.28 -2.83
CA ALA A 124 -2.64 -28.32 -1.49
C ALA A 124 -1.77 -29.06 -0.47
N VAL A 125 -1.10 -30.14 -0.87
CA VAL A 125 -0.19 -30.92 0.01
C VAL A 125 1.18 -30.24 0.15
N LEU A 126 1.64 -29.53 -0.88
CA LEU A 126 2.91 -28.80 -0.88
C LEU A 126 2.84 -27.51 -0.06
N HIS A 127 1.69 -26.84 0.01
CA HIS A 127 1.52 -25.61 0.78
C HIS A 127 2.11 -25.63 2.21
N PRO A 128 1.79 -26.63 3.08
CA PRO A 128 2.36 -26.68 4.42
C PRO A 128 3.86 -27.04 4.47
N LEU A 129 4.44 -27.49 3.35
CA LEU A 129 5.87 -27.83 3.24
C LEU A 129 6.72 -26.66 2.72
N GLN A 130 6.09 -25.58 2.25
CA GLN A 130 6.77 -24.40 1.75
C GLN A 130 7.37 -23.56 2.88
N ASP A 131 8.34 -22.72 2.54
CA ASP A 131 8.96 -21.81 3.50
C ASP A 131 7.93 -20.81 4.05
N ALA A 132 7.85 -20.71 5.37
CA ALA A 132 6.96 -19.79 6.07
C ALA A 132 7.43 -18.32 5.98
N SER A 133 8.58 -18.05 5.36
CA SER A 133 9.06 -16.68 5.15
C SER A 133 8.09 -15.85 4.30
N LEU A 134 7.82 -14.63 4.77
CA LEU A 134 6.93 -13.69 4.07
C LEU A 134 7.52 -13.35 2.70
N GLY A 135 6.70 -13.41 1.65
CA GLY A 135 7.20 -13.10 0.31
C GLY A 135 7.75 -14.30 -0.46
N SER A 136 7.92 -15.46 0.19
CA SER A 136 8.58 -16.61 -0.44
C SER A 136 7.79 -17.20 -1.61
N LEU A 137 8.53 -17.57 -2.65
CA LEU A 137 8.00 -18.28 -3.82
C LEU A 137 8.65 -19.67 -3.87
N ALA A 138 7.84 -20.71 -4.09
CA ALA A 138 8.32 -22.07 -4.27
C ALA A 138 8.05 -22.54 -5.69
N VAL A 139 9.08 -22.98 -6.40
CA VAL A 139 8.96 -23.49 -7.78
C VAL A 139 9.45 -24.93 -7.81
N TYR A 140 8.54 -25.85 -8.10
CA TYR A 140 8.85 -27.28 -8.23
C TYR A 140 9.03 -27.63 -9.70
N VAL A 141 10.23 -28.08 -10.05
CA VAL A 141 10.54 -28.53 -11.40
C VAL A 141 10.24 -30.03 -11.47
N VAL A 142 9.26 -30.39 -12.32
CA VAL A 142 8.82 -31.78 -12.55
C VAL A 142 9.39 -32.29 -13.88
N PRO A 143 9.63 -33.61 -14.03
CA PRO A 143 10.20 -34.16 -15.26
C PRO A 143 9.21 -34.03 -16.42
N GLU A 144 9.72 -34.04 -17.66
CA GLU A 144 8.87 -33.98 -18.86
C GLU A 144 7.82 -35.10 -18.93
N ALA A 145 8.16 -36.27 -18.38
CA ALA A 145 7.29 -37.44 -18.32
C ALA A 145 6.20 -37.38 -17.24
N SER A 146 6.18 -36.34 -16.39
CA SER A 146 5.20 -36.24 -15.30
C SER A 146 3.77 -36.03 -15.82
N SER A 147 2.83 -36.83 -15.32
CA SER A 147 1.39 -36.71 -15.59
C SER A 147 0.70 -35.58 -14.80
N LEU A 148 1.40 -34.89 -13.89
CA LEU A 148 0.83 -33.82 -13.07
C LEU A 148 0.28 -32.65 -13.89
N LEU A 149 0.95 -32.35 -15.01
CA LEU A 149 0.59 -31.28 -15.92
C LEU A 149 -0.03 -31.88 -17.19
N PRO A 150 -1.15 -31.34 -17.71
CA PRO A 150 -1.70 -31.76 -18.99
C PRO A 150 -0.70 -31.61 -20.14
N GLN A 151 -0.93 -32.32 -21.25
CA GLN A 151 -0.10 -32.16 -22.46
C GLN A 151 -0.24 -30.73 -23.00
N GLY A 152 0.90 -30.09 -23.32
CA GLY A 152 0.95 -28.69 -23.77
C GLY A 152 1.01 -27.64 -22.65
N VAL A 153 0.84 -28.02 -21.38
CA VAL A 153 0.98 -27.11 -20.25
C VAL A 153 2.36 -27.27 -19.62
N SER A 154 3.16 -26.20 -19.66
CA SER A 154 4.51 -26.18 -19.08
C SER A 154 4.58 -25.58 -17.67
N VAL A 155 3.57 -24.80 -17.27
CA VAL A 155 3.54 -24.09 -15.99
C VAL A 155 2.15 -24.20 -15.37
N TYR A 156 2.10 -24.47 -14.07
CA TYR A 156 0.90 -24.32 -13.24
C TYR A 156 1.23 -23.44 -12.05
N VAL A 157 0.49 -22.34 -11.88
CA VAL A 157 0.61 -21.45 -10.72
C VAL A 157 -0.47 -21.86 -9.70
N GLY A 158 -0.02 -22.25 -8.52
CA GLY A 158 -0.87 -22.67 -7.42
C GLY A 158 -1.51 -21.50 -6.68
N LYS A 159 -2.32 -21.82 -5.67
CA LYS A 159 -3.02 -20.80 -4.85
C LYS A 159 -2.12 -20.17 -3.79
N HIS A 160 -1.03 -20.86 -3.41
CA HIS A 160 -0.26 -20.53 -2.22
C HIS A 160 1.17 -20.08 -2.53
N ARG A 161 1.39 -19.30 -3.61
CA ARG A 161 2.75 -18.88 -4.04
C ARG A 161 3.70 -20.04 -4.38
N GLY A 162 3.13 -21.22 -4.60
CA GLY A 162 3.78 -22.36 -5.23
C GLY A 162 3.51 -22.39 -6.72
N ALA A 163 4.46 -22.89 -7.50
CA ALA A 163 4.24 -23.21 -8.90
C ALA A 163 4.93 -24.52 -9.30
N LEU A 164 4.31 -25.23 -10.25
CA LEU A 164 4.87 -26.41 -10.88
C LEU A 164 5.35 -26.02 -12.27
N LEU A 165 6.59 -26.39 -12.60
CA LEU A 165 7.24 -26.11 -13.87
C LEU A 165 7.68 -27.42 -14.49
N ARG A 166 7.25 -27.69 -15.72
CA ARG A 166 7.76 -28.82 -16.49
C ARG A 166 9.19 -28.51 -16.93
N ALA A 167 10.12 -29.41 -16.60
CA ALA A 167 11.47 -29.41 -17.14
C ALA A 167 11.39 -29.34 -18.68
N GLY A 168 12.29 -28.60 -19.32
CA GLY A 168 12.21 -28.38 -20.75
C GLY A 168 13.58 -28.11 -21.31
N GLY A 169 14.27 -29.16 -21.72
CA GLY A 169 15.59 -29.06 -22.34
C GLY A 169 16.65 -28.36 -21.48
N SER A 170 17.36 -27.40 -22.08
CA SER A 170 18.57 -26.79 -21.51
C SER A 170 18.31 -25.86 -20.32
N LEU A 171 19.35 -25.64 -19.50
CA LEU A 171 19.31 -24.71 -18.37
C LEU A 171 18.90 -23.28 -18.78
N ALA A 172 19.27 -22.85 -19.99
CA ALA A 172 18.91 -21.54 -20.51
C ALA A 172 17.39 -21.39 -20.67
N ALA A 173 16.72 -22.40 -21.23
CA ALA A 173 15.26 -22.40 -21.38
C ALA A 173 14.56 -22.41 -20.01
N LEU A 174 15.10 -23.18 -19.05
CA LEU A 174 14.59 -23.19 -17.68
C LEU A 174 14.73 -21.82 -17.02
N ARG A 175 15.88 -21.14 -17.16
CA ARG A 175 16.11 -19.80 -16.60
C ARG A 175 15.12 -18.77 -17.15
N THR A 176 14.90 -18.76 -18.46
CA THR A 176 13.92 -17.84 -19.07
C THR A 176 12.51 -18.08 -18.52
N ARG A 177 12.10 -19.35 -18.37
CA ARG A 177 10.80 -19.70 -17.79
C ARG A 177 10.71 -19.32 -16.31
N LEU A 178 11.78 -19.56 -15.54
CA LEU A 178 11.86 -19.16 -14.14
C LEU A 178 11.75 -17.63 -13.99
N GLN A 179 12.41 -16.86 -14.84
CA GLN A 179 12.31 -15.39 -14.84
C GLN A 179 10.89 -14.90 -15.17
N GLN A 180 10.24 -15.49 -16.17
CA GLN A 180 8.85 -15.16 -16.49
C GLN A 180 7.91 -15.51 -15.32
N LEU A 181 8.11 -16.68 -14.72
CA LEU A 181 7.30 -17.18 -13.62
C LEU A 181 7.49 -16.35 -12.36
N THR A 182 8.72 -15.98 -12.02
CA THR A 182 8.99 -15.07 -10.91
C THR A 182 8.38 -13.71 -11.15
N GLN A 183 8.41 -13.15 -12.37
CA GLN A 183 7.74 -11.87 -12.70
C GLN A 183 6.22 -11.91 -12.59
N VAL A 184 5.59 -13.06 -12.89
CA VAL A 184 4.13 -13.23 -12.77
C VAL A 184 3.69 -13.46 -11.32
N MET A 185 4.51 -14.18 -10.54
CA MET A 185 4.22 -14.48 -9.14
C MET A 185 4.68 -13.39 -8.16
N SER A 186 5.63 -12.54 -8.56
CA SER A 186 6.08 -11.37 -7.83
C SER A 186 5.33 -10.11 -8.28
N PHE A 187 5.74 -8.96 -7.77
CA PHE A 187 5.17 -7.68 -8.19
C PHE A 187 5.58 -7.37 -9.63
N THR A 188 4.59 -7.27 -10.52
CA THR A 188 4.81 -6.79 -11.90
C THR A 188 5.22 -5.33 -11.89
N ALA A 189 6.15 -4.96 -12.78
CA ALA A 189 6.59 -3.58 -12.93
C ALA A 189 5.43 -2.59 -13.09
N SER A 190 4.36 -2.96 -13.81
CA SER A 190 3.15 -2.15 -13.96
C SER A 190 2.38 -1.94 -12.65
N SER A 191 2.24 -2.97 -11.82
CA SER A 191 1.56 -2.85 -10.53
C SER A 191 2.35 -1.96 -9.58
N VAL A 192 3.67 -2.10 -9.59
CA VAL A 192 4.58 -1.25 -8.80
C VAL A 192 4.54 0.19 -9.30
N THR A 193 4.63 0.41 -10.61
CA THR A 193 4.61 1.76 -11.17
C THR A 193 3.26 2.44 -10.95
N THR A 194 2.14 1.78 -11.19
CA THR A 194 0.80 2.37 -10.93
C THR A 194 0.58 2.74 -9.47
N THR A 195 0.98 1.88 -8.53
CA THR A 195 0.76 2.13 -7.09
C THR A 195 1.71 3.18 -6.52
N LEU A 196 2.92 3.30 -7.07
CA LEU A 196 3.95 4.20 -6.56
C LEU A 196 4.07 5.49 -7.36
N SER A 197 3.70 5.54 -8.64
CA SER A 197 3.74 6.78 -9.44
C SER A 197 2.82 7.85 -8.88
N ASP A 198 1.63 7.50 -8.42
CA ASP A 198 0.71 8.43 -7.73
C ASP A 198 1.27 8.94 -6.39
N ARG A 199 2.18 8.18 -5.78
CA ARG A 199 2.72 8.46 -4.43
C ARG A 199 4.14 9.02 -4.42
N VAL A 200 4.84 8.95 -5.55
CA VAL A 200 6.19 9.49 -5.75
C VAL A 200 6.05 10.68 -6.72
N PRO A 201 5.96 11.91 -6.20
CA PRO A 201 5.67 13.07 -7.03
C PRO A 201 6.78 13.29 -8.07
N ASP A 202 6.40 13.56 -9.32
CA ASP A 202 7.31 14.06 -10.38
C ASP A 202 7.75 15.53 -10.14
N GLY A 203 7.85 15.96 -8.88
CA GLY A 203 8.25 17.30 -8.47
C GLY A 203 7.13 18.34 -8.49
N ARG A 204 5.96 18.08 -9.11
CA ARG A 204 4.77 18.94 -9.00
C ARG A 204 3.81 18.39 -7.96
N LEU A 205 3.97 18.84 -6.72
CA LEU A 205 3.00 18.61 -5.65
C LEU A 205 1.66 19.27 -6.07
N GLY A 206 0.64 18.46 -6.33
CA GLY A 206 -0.73 18.94 -6.52
C GLY A 206 -1.27 19.60 -5.25
N PRO A 207 -2.39 20.33 -5.32
CA PRO A 207 -2.97 21.02 -4.16
C PRO A 207 -3.30 20.07 -2.98
N ASP A 208 -3.52 18.79 -3.25
CA ASP A 208 -3.79 17.76 -2.22
C ASP A 208 -2.54 17.04 -1.70
N ALA A 209 -1.35 17.31 -2.24
CA ALA A 209 -0.11 16.64 -1.82
C ALA A 209 0.34 17.02 -0.39
N GLY A 210 -0.28 18.04 0.20
CA GLY A 210 -0.14 18.39 1.62
C GLY A 210 -1.05 17.59 2.55
N ARG A 211 -1.88 16.65 2.07
CA ARG A 211 -2.64 15.76 2.94
C ARG A 211 -1.72 14.68 3.48
N HIS A 212 -1.10 14.98 4.62
CA HIS A 212 -0.34 14.00 5.38
C HIS A 212 -1.29 12.88 5.83
N LEU A 213 -1.25 11.73 5.17
CA LEU A 213 -1.89 10.53 5.68
C LEU A 213 -1.06 10.07 6.88
N LYS A 214 -1.58 10.29 8.10
CA LYS A 214 -0.91 9.78 9.30
C LYS A 214 -0.93 8.26 9.21
N SER A 215 0.25 7.65 9.14
CA SER A 215 0.37 6.21 9.27
C SER A 215 -0.08 5.83 10.68
N SER A 216 -1.11 4.99 10.77
CA SER A 216 -1.56 4.41 12.03
C SER A 216 -1.57 2.90 11.91
N LEU A 217 -1.29 2.23 13.02
CA LEU A 217 -1.31 0.77 13.12
C LEU A 217 -2.69 0.24 13.51
N GLY A 218 -3.72 1.10 13.61
CA GLY A 218 -5.07 0.72 14.03
C GLY A 218 -6.12 1.39 13.17
N TYR A 219 -6.93 0.59 12.49
CA TYR A 219 -8.03 1.04 11.64
C TYR A 219 -9.34 0.49 12.17
N GLU A 220 -10.39 1.31 12.12
CA GLU A 220 -11.74 0.92 12.49
C GLU A 220 -12.63 1.07 11.25
N ILE A 221 -13.30 0.00 10.86
CA ILE A 221 -14.17 -0.06 9.69
C ILE A 221 -15.60 -0.22 10.20
N THR A 222 -16.45 0.77 9.97
CA THR A 222 -17.85 0.71 10.39
C THR A 222 -18.79 0.59 9.21
N PHE A 223 -19.59 -0.47 9.18
CA PHE A 223 -20.68 -0.65 8.21
C PHE A 223 -21.96 -0.02 8.76
N SER A 224 -22.55 0.92 8.02
CA SER A 224 -23.73 1.65 8.47
C SER A 224 -24.92 1.41 7.54
N LEU A 225 -26.01 0.86 8.08
CA LEU A 225 -27.28 0.72 7.37
C LEU A 225 -28.17 1.93 7.67
N LEU A 226 -28.57 2.66 6.64
CA LEU A 226 -29.44 3.83 6.78
C LEU A 226 -30.90 3.43 6.52
N ASN A 227 -31.75 3.57 7.53
CA ASN A 227 -33.19 3.36 7.40
C ASN A 227 -33.95 4.70 7.56
N PRO A 228 -34.46 5.28 6.45
CA PRO A 228 -35.15 6.57 6.49
C PRO A 228 -36.54 6.52 7.14
N ASP A 229 -37.24 5.37 7.06
CA ASP A 229 -38.57 5.18 7.64
C ASP A 229 -38.69 3.78 8.27
N PRO A 230 -38.40 3.63 9.57
CA PRO A 230 -38.50 2.35 10.26
C PRO A 230 -39.95 1.88 10.47
N LYS A 231 -40.96 2.73 10.24
CA LYS A 231 -42.37 2.33 10.40
C LYS A 231 -42.87 1.59 9.17
N SER A 232 -42.41 1.98 7.98
CA SER A 232 -42.78 1.33 6.73
C SER A 232 -41.78 0.26 6.29
N HIS A 233 -40.52 0.35 6.73
CA HIS A 233 -39.45 -0.55 6.33
C HIS A 233 -38.86 -1.28 7.52
N ALA A 234 -39.21 -2.57 7.65
CA ALA A 234 -38.47 -3.52 8.48
C ALA A 234 -37.24 -3.99 7.67
N VAL A 235 -36.12 -3.30 7.86
CA VAL A 235 -34.86 -3.64 7.20
C VAL A 235 -34.00 -4.42 8.17
N GLU A 236 -33.78 -5.69 7.85
CA GLU A 236 -32.83 -6.56 8.52
C GLU A 236 -31.71 -6.89 7.55
N TRP A 237 -30.49 -6.99 8.05
CA TRP A 237 -29.32 -7.38 7.27
C TRP A 237 -28.45 -8.31 8.10
N ASP A 238 -27.93 -9.35 7.46
CA ASP A 238 -26.94 -10.25 8.05
C ASP A 238 -25.54 -9.77 7.68
N ILE A 239 -25.13 -8.66 8.32
CA ILE A 239 -23.81 -8.07 8.09
C ILE A 239 -22.70 -8.93 8.68
N GLU A 240 -22.99 -9.70 9.74
CA GLU A 240 -22.00 -10.55 10.39
C GLU A 240 -21.54 -11.67 9.45
N ASP A 241 -22.46 -12.41 8.82
CA ASP A 241 -22.09 -13.44 7.82
C ASP A 241 -21.35 -12.81 6.64
N ALA A 242 -21.81 -11.65 6.16
CA ALA A 242 -21.18 -10.96 5.05
C ALA A 242 -19.74 -10.49 5.37
N VAL A 243 -19.52 -9.94 6.57
CA VAL A 243 -18.19 -9.54 7.04
C VAL A 243 -17.30 -10.77 7.14
N ASN A 244 -17.75 -11.83 7.80
CA ASN A 244 -16.97 -13.06 7.96
C ASN A 244 -16.61 -13.71 6.62
N ARG A 245 -17.54 -13.69 5.65
CA ARG A 245 -17.34 -14.35 4.36
C ARG A 245 -16.50 -13.55 3.37
N TYR A 246 -16.64 -12.22 3.37
CA TYR A 246 -16.06 -11.37 2.32
C TYR A 246 -14.99 -10.40 2.81
N VAL A 247 -15.13 -9.86 4.03
CA VAL A 247 -14.26 -8.80 4.56
C VAL A 247 -13.13 -9.40 5.39
N GLN A 248 -13.46 -10.33 6.29
CA GLN A 248 -12.49 -10.97 7.20
C GLN A 248 -11.30 -11.60 6.47
N PRO A 249 -11.46 -12.33 5.35
CA PRO A 249 -10.31 -12.92 4.64
C PRO A 249 -9.33 -11.88 4.08
N ILE A 250 -9.78 -10.65 3.87
CA ILE A 250 -8.94 -9.52 3.44
C ILE A 250 -8.26 -8.91 4.66
N LEU A 251 -9.01 -8.67 5.74
CA LEU A 251 -8.46 -8.12 6.99
C LEU A 251 -7.42 -9.04 7.63
N ASP A 252 -7.63 -10.35 7.60
CA ASP A 252 -6.67 -11.34 8.08
C ASP A 252 -5.34 -11.25 7.33
N LYS A 253 -5.38 -11.03 6.01
CA LYS A 253 -4.17 -10.84 5.19
C LYS A 253 -3.49 -9.51 5.48
N LEU A 254 -4.26 -8.47 5.82
CA LEU A 254 -3.74 -7.14 6.15
C LEU A 254 -3.33 -7.01 7.62
N SER A 255 -3.65 -7.98 8.48
CA SER A 255 -3.33 -7.98 9.92
C SER A 255 -1.84 -7.82 10.22
N LEU A 256 -0.98 -8.20 9.26
CA LEU A 256 0.48 -7.99 9.33
C LEU A 256 0.89 -6.51 9.27
N LEU A 257 0.05 -5.66 8.70
CA LEU A 257 0.34 -4.24 8.47
C LEU A 257 -0.31 -3.35 9.52
N ALA A 258 -1.51 -3.73 9.98
CA ALA A 258 -2.26 -2.97 10.97
C ALA A 258 -3.33 -3.84 11.65
N ASN A 259 -3.79 -3.38 12.80
CA ASN A 259 -4.93 -3.94 13.50
C ASN A 259 -6.21 -3.34 12.93
N PHE A 260 -7.20 -4.19 12.67
CA PHE A 260 -8.50 -3.79 12.15
C PHE A 260 -9.60 -4.14 13.16
N SER A 261 -10.44 -3.17 13.50
CA SER A 261 -11.73 -3.38 14.17
C SER A 261 -12.84 -3.24 13.14
N VAL A 262 -13.84 -4.12 13.19
CA VAL A 262 -15.02 -4.03 12.34
C VAL A 262 -16.25 -3.90 13.21
N ASP A 263 -17.00 -2.82 12.98
CA ASP A 263 -18.22 -2.51 13.69
C ASP A 263 -19.37 -2.37 12.71
N SER A 264 -20.60 -2.60 13.18
CA SER A 264 -21.80 -2.37 12.38
C SER A 264 -22.83 -1.58 13.17
N GLN A 265 -23.58 -0.74 12.46
CA GLN A 265 -24.63 0.07 13.07
C GLN A 265 -25.81 0.26 12.13
N ILE A 266 -26.98 0.51 12.73
CA ILE A 266 -28.21 0.84 12.01
C ILE A 266 -28.63 2.25 12.43
N LEU A 267 -28.70 3.16 11.46
CA LEU A 267 -29.12 4.53 11.66
C LEU A 267 -30.56 4.70 11.19
N TYR A 268 -31.46 4.89 12.15
CA TYR A 268 -32.87 5.14 11.90
C TYR A 268 -33.14 6.63 11.66
N TYR A 269 -34.18 6.92 10.88
CA TYR A 269 -34.58 8.28 10.51
C TYR A 269 -33.47 9.06 9.79
N ALA A 270 -32.60 8.33 9.09
CA ALA A 270 -31.55 8.89 8.25
C ALA A 270 -32.14 9.29 6.89
N VAL A 271 -32.74 10.47 6.82
CA VAL A 271 -33.30 10.99 5.56
C VAL A 271 -32.15 11.39 4.63
N LEU A 272 -32.02 10.69 3.51
CA LEU A 272 -31.18 11.15 2.41
C LEU A 272 -31.84 12.41 1.83
N GLY A 273 -31.19 13.57 1.95
CA GLY A 273 -31.71 14.87 1.53
C GLY A 273 -31.85 15.05 0.01
N VAL A 274 -32.07 13.96 -0.72
CA VAL A 274 -32.14 13.90 -2.18
C VAL A 274 -33.33 13.04 -2.61
N THR A 275 -34.03 13.48 -3.65
CA THR A 275 -35.15 12.73 -4.24
C THR A 275 -34.67 12.00 -5.48
N PRO A 276 -34.73 10.65 -5.51
CA PRO A 276 -34.28 9.91 -6.67
C PRO A 276 -35.27 10.10 -7.83
N ARG A 277 -34.76 10.11 -9.07
CA ARG A 277 -35.58 10.25 -10.28
C ARG A 277 -35.94 8.88 -10.82
N PHE A 278 -37.23 8.64 -11.06
CA PHE A 278 -37.68 7.39 -11.66
C PHE A 278 -37.28 7.33 -13.14
N ASP A 279 -36.52 6.30 -13.51
CA ASP A 279 -36.19 6.02 -14.89
C ASP A 279 -37.10 4.91 -15.45
N LYS A 280 -37.84 5.25 -16.51
CA LYS A 280 -38.79 4.33 -17.16
C LYS A 280 -38.11 3.21 -17.93
N GLY A 281 -36.83 3.36 -18.31
CA GLY A 281 -36.07 2.34 -19.04
C GLY A 281 -35.63 1.18 -18.14
N SER A 282 -35.20 1.49 -16.92
CA SER A 282 -34.72 0.50 -15.94
C SER A 282 -35.74 0.11 -14.87
N SER A 283 -36.93 0.74 -14.87
CA SER A 283 -37.95 0.59 -13.81
C SER A 283 -37.37 0.79 -12.41
N SER A 284 -36.40 1.69 -12.28
CA SER A 284 -35.67 1.92 -11.04
C SER A 284 -35.55 3.42 -10.73
N PHE A 285 -35.36 3.72 -9.45
CA PHE A 285 -35.13 5.07 -8.97
C PHE A 285 -33.62 5.34 -8.98
N LEU A 286 -33.17 6.29 -9.81
CA LEU A 286 -31.76 6.61 -10.01
C LEU A 286 -31.40 7.95 -9.37
N LEU A 287 -30.19 7.99 -8.81
CA LEU A 287 -29.56 9.20 -8.28
C LEU A 287 -28.37 9.57 -9.16
N SER A 288 -28.28 10.85 -9.54
CA SER A 288 -27.17 11.32 -10.35
C SER A 288 -25.89 11.40 -9.51
N ALA A 289 -24.72 11.16 -10.12
CA ALA A 289 -23.44 11.31 -9.42
C ALA A 289 -23.25 12.73 -8.83
N HIS A 290 -23.80 13.76 -9.50
CA HIS A 290 -23.75 15.16 -9.07
C HIS A 290 -24.52 15.42 -7.76
N SER A 291 -25.47 14.57 -7.39
CA SER A 291 -26.22 14.66 -6.12
C SER A 291 -25.57 13.92 -4.95
N LEU A 292 -24.49 13.14 -5.19
CA LEU A 292 -23.79 12.40 -4.12
C LEU A 292 -23.24 13.29 -3.00
N PRO A 293 -22.64 14.48 -3.25
CA PRO A 293 -22.16 15.35 -2.16
C PRO A 293 -23.28 15.77 -1.19
N HIS A 294 -24.51 15.91 -1.68
CA HIS A 294 -25.68 16.25 -0.87
C HIS A 294 -26.20 15.07 -0.04
N VAL A 295 -25.74 13.84 -0.32
CA VAL A 295 -26.01 12.64 0.48
C VAL A 295 -24.91 12.42 1.50
N ILE A 296 -23.65 12.57 1.09
CA ILE A 296 -22.48 12.24 1.91
C ILE A 296 -22.37 13.18 3.11
N ASN A 297 -22.48 14.50 2.91
CA ASN A 297 -22.27 15.45 4.00
C ASN A 297 -23.29 15.30 5.16
N PRO A 298 -24.60 15.16 4.92
CA PRO A 298 -25.56 14.93 6.00
C PRO A 298 -25.38 13.57 6.71
N VAL A 299 -24.92 12.55 5.99
CA VAL A 299 -24.64 11.23 6.56
C VAL A 299 -23.39 11.27 7.43
N GLU A 300 -22.31 11.89 6.96
CA GLU A 300 -21.05 12.06 7.70
C GLU A 300 -21.26 12.81 9.03
N ALA A 301 -22.06 13.88 9.03
CA ALA A 301 -22.40 14.61 10.24
C ALA A 301 -23.05 13.71 11.31
N ARG A 302 -23.94 12.80 10.89
CA ARG A 302 -24.63 11.86 11.81
C ARG A 302 -23.75 10.69 12.25
N LEU A 303 -22.77 10.29 11.43
CA LEU A 303 -21.80 9.25 11.77
C LEU A 303 -20.85 9.71 12.89
N GLY A 304 -20.51 11.00 12.93
CA GLY A 304 -19.64 11.58 13.96
C GLY A 304 -20.31 11.78 15.33
N GLU A 305 -21.61 12.09 15.36
CA GLU A 305 -22.35 12.40 16.61
C GLU A 305 -22.52 11.20 17.55
N LEU A 306 -22.53 9.97 17.02
CA LEU A 306 -22.69 8.74 17.81
C LEU A 306 -21.36 8.21 18.41
N ARG A 307 -20.22 8.82 18.06
CA ARG A 307 -18.87 8.45 18.54
C ARG A 307 -18.33 9.37 19.66
N ALA A 308 -19.19 10.09 20.38
CA ALA A 308 -18.73 10.76 21.60
C ALA A 308 -18.31 9.68 22.62
N PRO A 309 -17.04 9.65 23.07
CA PRO A 309 -16.61 8.67 24.04
C PRO A 309 -17.37 8.88 25.34
N SER A 310 -18.04 7.83 25.82
CA SER A 310 -18.45 7.76 27.22
C SER A 310 -17.17 7.79 28.06
N LEU A 311 -16.88 8.95 28.66
CA LEU A 311 -15.82 9.07 29.67
C LEU A 311 -16.13 8.12 30.84
N PRO A 312 -15.08 7.56 31.49
CA PRO A 312 -15.22 6.67 32.64
C PRO A 312 -15.88 7.34 33.84
#